data_AF-A0A521W2I2-F1
#
_entry.id   AF-A0A521W2I2-F1
#
_cell.length_a   1.000
_cell.length_b   1.000
_cell.length_c   1.000
_cell.angle_alpha   90.00
_cell.angle_beta   90.00
_cell.angle_gamma   90.00
#
_symmetry.space_group_name_H-M   'P 1'
#
loop_
_entity.id
_entity.type
_entity.pdbx_description
1 polymer ?
#
loop_
_entity_poly.entity_id
_entity_poly.type
_entity_poly.pdbx_seq_one_letter_code
_entity_poly.pdbx_strand_id
1 'polypeptide(L)' 'MKLRHVLPFLAWFPMARGALRGDIVAGITVALVLVPQSMAYAQLAGMPAHYGLYTAFLPVLVAGLWGSSGQLATGPVAVV' A
#
# COMPACT_ATOMS: atom_id res chain seq x y z
N MET A 1 -9.24 17.06 -19.91
CA MET A 1 -8.86 15.73 -19.39
C MET A 1 -9.95 15.24 -18.44
N LYS A 2 -10.34 13.95 -18.48
CA LYS A 2 -11.32 13.42 -17.51
C LYS A 2 -10.63 13.23 -16.14
N LEU A 3 -11.27 13.65 -15.05
CA LEU A 3 -10.74 13.64 -13.68
C LEU A 3 -10.18 12.26 -13.25
N ARG A 4 -10.79 11.18 -13.73
CA ARG A 4 -10.35 9.79 -13.54
C ARG A 4 -8.96 9.43 -14.09
N HIS A 5 -8.41 10.22 -15.01
CA HIS A 5 -7.03 10.02 -15.49
C HIS A 5 -6.00 10.66 -14.57
N VAL A 6 -6.41 11.65 -13.76
CA VAL A 6 -5.55 12.34 -12.80
C VAL A 6 -5.69 11.70 -11.42
N LEU A 7 -6.90 11.27 -11.05
CA LEU A 7 -7.25 10.67 -9.76
C LEU A 7 -7.92 9.31 -9.99
N PRO A 8 -7.16 8.24 -10.26
CA PRO A 8 -7.73 6.95 -10.66
C PRO A 8 -8.46 6.24 -9.52
N PHE A 9 -8.17 6.55 -8.24
CA PHE A 9 -8.92 6.04 -7.10
C PHE A 9 -10.43 6.32 -7.15
N LEU A 10 -10.87 7.35 -7.90
CA LEU A 10 -12.29 7.65 -8.10
C LEU A 10 -13.04 6.51 -8.81
N ALA A 11 -12.33 5.67 -9.58
CA ALA A 11 -12.93 4.53 -10.26
C ALA A 11 -13.35 3.37 -9.31
N TRP A 12 -12.92 3.43 -8.05
CA TRP A 12 -13.13 2.37 -7.06
C TRP A 12 -14.53 2.46 -6.44
N PHE A 13 -15.22 3.58 -6.64
CA PHE A 13 -16.55 3.82 -6.11
C PHE A 13 -17.66 3.55 -7.15
N PRO A 14 -18.79 2.96 -6.73
CA PRO A 14 -19.09 2.46 -5.39
C PRO A 14 -18.46 1.10 -5.11
N MET A 15 -17.81 0.95 -3.94
CA MET A 15 -17.29 -0.35 -3.49
C MET A 15 -18.42 -1.38 -3.33
N ALA A 16 -18.17 -2.62 -3.74
CA ALA A 16 -19.11 -3.71 -3.54
C ALA A 16 -19.32 -3.95 -2.04
N ARG A 17 -20.55 -3.82 -1.54
CA ARG A 17 -20.87 -3.99 -0.10
C ARG A 17 -20.45 -5.36 0.46
N GLY A 18 -20.41 -6.39 -0.38
CA GLY A 18 -19.94 -7.74 -0.01
C GLY A 18 -18.42 -7.84 0.16
N ALA A 19 -17.65 -6.95 -0.45
CA ALA A 19 -16.18 -6.98 -0.42
C ALA A 19 -15.59 -6.26 0.80
N LEU A 20 -16.30 -5.28 1.38
CA LEU A 20 -15.77 -4.41 2.45
C LEU A 20 -15.18 -5.18 3.64
N ARG A 21 -15.84 -6.26 4.07
CA ARG A 21 -15.32 -7.10 5.18
C ARG A 21 -14.03 -7.81 4.77
N GLY A 22 -13.98 -8.34 3.55
CA GLY A 22 -12.80 -8.99 3.01
C GLY A 22 -11.64 -8.01 2.86
N ASP A 23 -11.91 -6.81 2.33
CA ASP A 23 -10.91 -5.77 2.13
C ASP A 23 -10.32 -5.26 3.45
N ILE A 24 -11.15 -5.12 4.51
CA ILE A 24 -10.68 -4.75 5.85
C ILE A 24 -9.76 -5.83 6.42
N VAL A 25 -10.18 -7.10 6.37
CA VAL A 25 -9.37 -8.21 6.89
C VAL A 25 -8.06 -8.30 6.12
N ALA A 26 -8.11 -8.28 4.79
CA ALA A 26 -6.93 -8.30 3.92
C ALA A 26 -6.00 -7.13 4.20
N GLY A 27 -6.53 -5.91 4.33
CA GLY A 27 -5.76 -4.71 4.64
C GLY A 27 -5.03 -4.80 5.97
N ILE A 28 -5.70 -5.30 7.03
CA ILE A 28 -5.07 -5.53 8.34
C ILE A 28 -3.98 -6.59 8.23
N THR A 29 -4.25 -7.72 7.56
CA THR A 29 -3.26 -8.79 7.38
C THR A 29 -2.02 -8.27 6.64
N VAL A 30 -2.20 -7.53 5.54
CA VAL A 30 -1.09 -6.95 4.77
C VAL A 30 -0.32 -5.94 5.62
N ALA A 31 -1.00 -5.06 6.36
CA ALA A 31 -0.34 -4.08 7.23
C ALA A 31 0.53 -4.75 8.31
N LEU A 32 0.03 -5.82 8.94
CA LEU A 32 0.76 -6.57 9.96
C LEU A 32 2.04 -7.22 9.43
N VAL A 33 2.05 -7.66 8.17
CA VAL A 33 3.24 -8.23 7.51
C VAL A 33 4.19 -7.11 7.05
N LEU A 34 3.63 -6.03 6.51
CA LEU A 34 4.39 -4.93 5.90
C LEU A 34 5.25 -4.16 6.92
N VAL A 35 4.75 -3.95 8.13
CA VAL A 35 5.46 -3.20 9.18
C VAL A 35 6.82 -3.83 9.53
N PRO A 36 6.91 -5.08 10.01
CA PRO A 36 8.19 -5.70 10.33
C PRO A 36 9.06 -5.89 9.09
N GLN A 37 8.48 -6.22 7.92
CA GLN A 37 9.22 -6.36 6.66
C GLN A 37 9.94 -5.06 6.28
N SER A 38 9.24 -3.92 6.33
CA SER A 38 9.80 -2.63 5.94
C SER A 38 10.89 -2.16 6.91
N MET A 39 10.73 -2.44 8.20
CA MET A 39 11.77 -2.18 9.21
C MET A 39 13.03 -2.99 8.93
N ALA A 40 12.90 -4.28 8.58
CA ALA A 40 14.03 -5.12 8.22
C ALA A 40 14.75 -4.60 6.96
N TYR A 41 14.00 -4.15 5.94
CA TYR A 41 14.60 -3.56 4.73
C TYR A 41 15.32 -2.25 4.98
N ALA A 42 14.82 -1.39 5.87
CA ALA A 42 15.55 -0.19 6.28
C ALA A 42 16.89 -0.55 6.94
N GLN A 43 16.90 -1.58 7.80
CA GLN A 43 18.13 -2.06 8.44
C GLN A 43 19.11 -2.68 7.43
N LEU A 44 18.63 -3.46 6.45
CA LEU A 44 19.47 -3.99 5.37
C LEU A 44 20.10 -2.88 4.52
N ALA A 45 19.40 -1.75 4.36
CA ALA A 45 19.91 -0.56 3.68
C ALA A 45 20.87 0.30 4.56
N GLY A 46 21.19 -0.13 5.78
CA GLY A 46 22.04 0.61 6.71
C GLY A 46 21.35 1.80 7.39
N MET A 47 20.03 1.92 7.28
CA MET A 47 19.25 3.00 7.90
C MET A 47 18.64 2.56 9.24
N PRO A 48 18.27 3.51 10.12
CA PRO A 48 17.49 3.19 11.31
C PRO A 48 16.13 2.56 10.96
N ALA A 49 15.68 1.57 11.75
CA ALA A 49 14.46 0.80 11.47
C ALA A 49 13.18 1.65 11.30
N HIS A 50 13.08 2.80 11.98
CA HIS A 50 11.92 3.69 11.87
C HIS A 50 11.75 4.29 10.47
N TYR A 51 12.81 4.34 9.65
CA TYR A 51 12.68 4.71 8.23
C TYR A 51 11.79 3.72 7.46
N GLY A 52 11.78 2.45 7.88
CA GLY A 52 10.89 1.43 7.35
C GLY A 52 9.42 1.80 7.51
N LEU A 53 9.05 2.50 8.59
CA LEU A 53 7.66 2.94 8.83
C LEU A 53 7.24 4.02 7.82
N TYR A 54 8.14 4.96 7.49
CA TYR A 54 7.86 5.98 6.47
C TYR A 54 7.65 5.33 5.10
N THR A 55 8.47 4.33 4.74
CA THR A 55 8.35 3.59 3.48
C THR A 55 7.16 2.63 3.44
N ALA A 56 6.71 2.13 4.58
CA ALA A 56 5.51 1.30 4.70
C ALA A 56 4.21 2.11 4.55
N PHE A 57 4.25 3.42 4.82
CA PHE A 57 3.05 4.26 4.82
C PHE A 57 2.92 5.12 3.55
N LEU A 58 3.84 6.05 3.32
CA LEU A 58 3.67 7.07 2.29
C LEU A 58 3.67 6.50 0.85
N PRO A 59 4.67 5.68 0.45
CA PRO A 59 4.67 5.10 -0.89
C PRO A 59 3.46 4.20 -1.15
N VAL A 60 3.07 3.40 -0.16
CA VAL A 60 1.94 2.47 -0.25
C VAL A 60 0.62 3.20 -0.38
N LEU A 61 0.43 4.29 0.37
CA LEU A 61 -0.74 5.15 0.25
C LEU A 61 -0.85 5.78 -1.15
N VAL A 62 0.25 6.36 -1.63
CA VAL A 62 0.28 7.01 -2.97
C VAL A 62 0.05 5.97 -4.07
N ALA A 63 0.72 4.82 -3.99
CA ALA A 63 0.58 3.74 -4.96
C ALA A 63 -0.82 3.11 -4.92
N GLY A 64 -1.45 2.98 -3.75
CA GLY A 64 -2.83 2.53 -3.63
C GLY A 64 -3.83 3.49 -4.30
N LEU A 65 -3.59 4.81 -4.22
CA LEU A 65 -4.45 5.81 -4.85
C LEU A 65 -4.25 5.93 -6.37
N TRP A 66 -3.04 5.64 -6.87
CA TRP A 66 -2.70 5.71 -8.30
C TRP A 66 -2.61 4.36 -9.01
N GLY A 67 -2.84 3.27 -8.28
CA GLY A 67 -2.77 1.90 -8.78
C GLY A 67 -3.81 1.61 -9.85
N SER A 68 -3.42 0.85 -10.86
CA SER A 68 -4.34 0.33 -11.88
C SER A 68 -5.18 -0.86 -11.40
N SER A 69 -4.85 -1.43 -10.23
CA SER A 69 -5.54 -2.58 -9.63
C SER A 69 -5.84 -2.34 -8.15
N GLY A 70 -7.08 -2.63 -7.75
CA GLY A 70 -7.54 -2.49 -6.36
C GLY A 70 -7.06 -3.58 -5.41
N GLN A 71 -6.46 -4.65 -5.94
CA GLN A 71 -5.96 -5.79 -5.15
C GLN A 71 -4.43 -5.77 -5.03
N LEU A 72 -3.76 -4.86 -5.73
CA LEU A 72 -2.30 -4.80 -5.75
C LEU A 72 -1.79 -4.08 -4.51
N ALA A 73 -1.13 -4.82 -3.61
CA ALA A 73 -0.36 -4.23 -2.53
C ALA A 73 1.08 -3.97 -3.01
N THR A 74 1.49 -2.71 -3.01
CA THR A 74 2.88 -2.30 -3.26
C THR A 74 3.58 -2.07 -1.92
N GLY A 75 4.84 -2.48 -1.79
CA GLY A 75 5.65 -2.26 -0.59
C GLY A 75 7.13 -2.22 -0.93
N PRO A 76 8.00 -1.80 0.01
CA PRO A 76 9.44 -1.88 -0.19
C PRO A 76 9.82 -3.33 -0.46
N VAL A 77 10.72 -3.55 -1.43
CA VAL A 77 11.25 -4.84 -1.85
C VAL A 77 12.75 -4.87 -1.62
N ALA A 78 13.30 -6.03 -1.24
CA ALA A 78 14.73 -6.17 -0.93
C ALA A 78 15.67 -5.88 -2.11
N VAL A 79 15.16 -5.97 -3.34
CA VAL A 79 15.91 -5.79 -4.59
C VAL A 79 15.13 -4.86 -5.50
N VAL A 80 15.82 -3.89 -6.10
CA VAL A 80 15.29 -2.99 -7.14
C VAL A 80 15.93 -3.34 -8.47
#